data_AF-A0A127A323-F1
#
_entry.id   AF-A0A127A323-F1
#
_cell.length_a   1.000
_cell.length_b   1.000
_cell.length_c   1.000
_cell.angle_alpha   90.00
_cell.angle_beta   90.00
_cell.angle_gamma   90.00
#
_symmetry.space_group_name_H-M   'P 1'
#
loop_
_entity.id
_entity.type
_entity.pdbx_description
1 polymer ?
#
loop_
_entity_poly.entity_id
_entity_poly.type
_entity_poly.pdbx_seq_one_letter_code
_entity_poly.pdbx_strand_id
1 'polypeptide(L)'
;MVGMTGDGVNDAPALRQAEVGIAVEGATDVAKAAAGAVLTRGGLGDIVELVEESRRIHQRSLTYALNVSVKKIEVPLLLALGVFAWKSFVFTPLLMALLLLANDVVSMAVTGDAVRPSPRPDTWSARKIVLAAVAVAAPMLAASAAVLVLAHGPWLHAPVGTLRTVVFVTLVLSSQATVYIVRTARPAWKDTPSPWLLGATAVDVALAAALALTGALMRPVAPGVLAVLAGAVLLGALAADAVKVRVFRHLGLHTAARPQSV
;
A
#
# COMPACT_ATOMS: atom_id res chain seq x y z
N MET A 1 1.07 -21.13 -17.54
CA MET A 1 -0.26 -21.19 -16.90
C MET A 1 -1.26 -21.62 -17.94
N VAL A 2 -1.94 -22.70 -17.64
CA VAL A 2 -2.98 -23.32 -18.44
C VAL A 2 -4.21 -23.42 -17.54
N GLY A 3 -5.33 -22.89 -18.04
CA GLY A 3 -6.64 -23.15 -17.46
C GLY A 3 -7.31 -24.26 -18.25
N MET A 4 -8.02 -25.16 -17.57
CA MET A 4 -8.81 -26.21 -18.21
C MET A 4 -10.27 -26.10 -17.78
N THR A 5 -11.17 -26.26 -18.74
CA THR A 5 -12.61 -26.36 -18.48
C THR A 5 -13.08 -27.80 -18.71
N GLY A 6 -14.02 -28.28 -17.91
CA GLY A 6 -14.57 -29.62 -18.05
C GLY A 6 -15.94 -29.78 -17.39
N ASP A 7 -16.64 -30.86 -17.73
CA ASP A 7 -17.99 -31.15 -17.26
C ASP A 7 -18.14 -32.59 -16.73
N GLY A 8 -17.34 -33.52 -17.26
CA GLY A 8 -17.46 -34.96 -17.00
C GLY A 8 -16.43 -35.54 -16.04
N VAL A 9 -16.69 -36.76 -15.60
CA VAL A 9 -15.75 -37.58 -14.79
C VAL A 9 -14.42 -37.79 -15.53
N ASN A 10 -14.48 -37.86 -16.86
CA ASN A 10 -13.30 -38.04 -17.73
C ASN A 10 -12.36 -36.83 -17.69
N ASP A 11 -12.89 -35.63 -17.42
CA ASP A 11 -12.09 -34.40 -17.36
C ASP A 11 -11.45 -34.19 -15.98
N ALA A 12 -11.91 -34.91 -14.95
CA ALA A 12 -11.45 -34.72 -13.58
C ALA A 12 -9.92 -34.83 -13.41
N PRO A 13 -9.20 -35.81 -14.01
CA PRO A 13 -7.75 -35.88 -13.91
C PRO A 13 -7.06 -34.65 -14.50
N ALA A 14 -7.57 -34.13 -15.61
CA ALA A 14 -6.96 -33.02 -16.34
C ALA A 14 -7.32 -31.67 -15.70
N LEU A 15 -8.54 -31.52 -15.16
CA LEU A 15 -8.93 -30.39 -14.29
C LEU A 15 -8.03 -30.29 -13.05
N ARG A 16 -7.64 -31.43 -12.47
CA ARG A 16 -6.75 -31.49 -11.31
C ARG A 16 -5.29 -31.18 -11.65
N GLN A 17 -4.85 -31.51 -12.87
CA GLN A 17 -3.49 -31.27 -13.34
C GLN A 17 -3.26 -29.83 -13.83
N ALA A 18 -4.30 -29.17 -14.33
CA ALA A 18 -4.23 -27.78 -14.74
C ALA A 18 -3.91 -26.86 -13.56
N GLU A 19 -3.21 -25.74 -13.79
CA GLU A 19 -3.00 -24.75 -12.71
C GLU A 19 -4.32 -24.14 -12.22
N VAL A 20 -5.33 -24.09 -13.09
CA VAL A 20 -6.70 -23.73 -12.74
C VAL A 20 -7.68 -24.62 -13.50
N GLY A 21 -8.26 -25.60 -12.82
CA GLY A 21 -9.42 -26.35 -13.33
C GLY A 21 -10.74 -25.61 -13.06
N ILE A 22 -11.60 -25.50 -14.07
CA ILE A 22 -12.90 -24.81 -14.00
C ILE A 22 -13.99 -25.80 -14.42
N ALA A 23 -14.90 -26.13 -13.49
CA ALA A 23 -16.08 -26.93 -13.80
C ALA A 23 -17.23 -26.03 -14.27
N VAL A 24 -17.90 -26.42 -15.36
CA VAL A 24 -19.06 -25.68 -15.87
C VAL A 24 -20.33 -25.92 -15.05
N GLU A 25 -21.33 -25.07 -15.24
CA GLU A 25 -22.66 -25.30 -14.66
C GLU A 25 -23.21 -26.65 -15.14
N GLY A 26 -23.78 -27.44 -14.21
CA GLY A 26 -24.28 -28.78 -14.54
C GLY A 26 -23.21 -29.87 -14.62
N ALA A 27 -21.93 -29.56 -14.40
CA ALA A 27 -20.86 -30.55 -14.34
C ALA A 27 -21.11 -31.63 -13.27
N THR A 28 -20.57 -32.82 -13.52
CA THR A 28 -20.61 -33.95 -12.58
C THR A 28 -19.95 -33.59 -11.24
N ASP A 29 -20.40 -34.19 -10.15
CA ASP A 29 -19.85 -33.91 -8.81
C ASP A 29 -18.35 -34.24 -8.74
N VAL A 30 -17.90 -35.22 -9.51
CA VAL A 30 -16.47 -35.58 -9.64
C VAL A 30 -15.68 -34.45 -10.32
N ALA A 31 -16.20 -33.87 -11.40
CA ALA A 31 -15.55 -32.73 -12.07
C ALA A 31 -15.51 -31.49 -11.16
N LYS A 32 -16.62 -31.19 -10.46
CA LYS A 32 -16.68 -30.09 -9.48
C LYS A 32 -15.70 -30.27 -8.32
N ALA A 33 -15.56 -31.49 -7.81
CA ALA A 33 -14.60 -31.81 -6.75
C ALA A 33 -13.13 -31.72 -7.21
N ALA A 34 -12.86 -31.95 -8.50
CA ALA A 34 -11.53 -31.84 -9.07
C ALA A 34 -11.12 -30.39 -9.42
N ALA A 35 -12.08 -29.53 -9.76
CA ALA A 35 -11.87 -28.15 -10.18
C ALA A 35 -11.53 -27.20 -9.01
N GLY A 36 -10.79 -26.13 -9.31
CA GLY A 36 -10.51 -25.03 -8.38
C GLY A 36 -11.54 -23.90 -8.42
N ALA A 37 -12.37 -23.85 -9.47
CA ALA A 37 -13.51 -22.94 -9.60
C ALA A 37 -14.71 -23.67 -10.23
N VAL A 38 -15.92 -23.27 -9.87
CA VAL A 38 -17.17 -23.82 -10.40
C VAL A 38 -18.04 -22.68 -10.90
N LEU A 39 -18.45 -22.74 -12.16
CA LEU A 39 -19.41 -21.79 -12.72
C LEU A 39 -20.82 -22.13 -12.22
N THR A 40 -21.47 -21.16 -11.59
CA THR A 40 -22.82 -21.31 -11.04
C THR A 40 -23.91 -20.88 -12.00
N ARG A 41 -23.52 -20.31 -13.15
CA ARG A 41 -24.40 -19.89 -14.23
C ARG A 41 -23.90 -20.50 -15.53
N GLY A 42 -24.83 -20.76 -16.44
CA GLY A 42 -24.51 -21.31 -17.76
C GLY A 42 -23.72 -20.33 -18.62
N GLY A 43 -22.81 -20.87 -19.42
CA GLY A 43 -21.97 -20.12 -20.35
C GLY A 43 -20.51 -20.00 -19.90
N LEU A 44 -19.64 -19.59 -20.84
CA LEU A 44 -18.20 -19.44 -20.61
C LEU A 44 -17.79 -17.98 -20.33
N GLY A 45 -18.73 -17.04 -20.38
CA GLY A 45 -18.48 -15.61 -20.17
C GLY A 45 -17.89 -15.30 -18.79
N ASP A 46 -18.39 -16.00 -17.76
CA ASP A 46 -17.94 -15.84 -16.37
C ASP A 46 -16.45 -16.19 -16.18
N ILE A 47 -15.85 -16.96 -17.09
CA ILE A 47 -14.40 -17.24 -17.08
C ILE A 47 -13.61 -15.95 -17.37
N VAL A 48 -14.12 -15.09 -18.25
CA VAL A 48 -13.47 -13.80 -18.56
C VAL A 48 -13.51 -12.89 -17.33
N GLU A 49 -14.67 -12.80 -16.66
CA GLU A 49 -14.82 -12.02 -15.43
C GLU A 49 -13.91 -12.54 -14.31
N LEU A 50 -13.83 -13.87 -14.15
CA LEU A 50 -12.91 -14.53 -13.21
C LEU A 50 -11.45 -14.15 -13.47
N VAL A 51 -11.02 -14.18 -14.73
CA VAL A 51 -9.65 -13.79 -15.13
C VAL A 51 -9.42 -12.30 -14.89
N GLU A 52 -10.39 -11.43 -15.20
CA GLU A 52 -10.26 -10.00 -14.92
C GLU A 52 -10.14 -9.70 -13.43
N GLU A 53 -10.97 -10.31 -12.59
CA GLU A 53 -10.91 -10.11 -11.14
C GLU A 53 -9.60 -10.64 -10.55
N SER A 54 -9.12 -11.79 -11.02
CA SER A 54 -7.79 -12.30 -10.66
C SER A 54 -6.68 -11.27 -10.97
N ARG A 55 -6.75 -10.59 -12.12
CA ARG A 55 -5.80 -9.52 -12.46
C ARG A 55 -5.96 -8.29 -11.59
N ARG A 56 -7.19 -7.91 -11.17
CA ARG A 56 -7.40 -6.81 -10.21
C ARG A 56 -6.81 -7.16 -8.84
N ILE A 57 -7.03 -8.39 -8.35
CA ILE A 57 -6.44 -8.89 -7.11
C ILE A 57 -4.91 -8.84 -7.18
N HIS A 58 -4.30 -9.31 -8.28
CA HIS A 58 -2.85 -9.24 -8.46
C HIS A 58 -2.31 -7.80 -8.35
N GLN A 59 -3.00 -6.84 -8.96
CA GLN A 59 -2.61 -5.43 -8.87
C GLN A 59 -2.77 -4.86 -7.45
N ARG A 60 -3.84 -5.21 -6.72
CA ARG A 60 -4.01 -4.86 -5.29
C ARG A 60 -2.89 -5.46 -4.43
N SER A 61 -2.52 -6.72 -4.67
CA SER A 61 -1.39 -7.38 -3.99
C SER A 61 -0.06 -6.70 -4.27
N LEU A 62 0.17 -6.22 -5.51
CA LEU A 62 1.36 -5.45 -5.87
C LEU A 62 1.40 -4.11 -5.11
N THR A 63 0.30 -3.36 -5.08
CA THR A 63 0.16 -2.12 -4.30
C THR A 63 0.48 -2.36 -2.82
N TYR A 64 -0.10 -3.41 -2.23
CA TYR A 64 0.16 -3.80 -0.85
C TYR A 64 1.65 -4.10 -0.60
N ALA A 65 2.28 -4.91 -1.47
CA ALA A 65 3.69 -5.26 -1.28
C ALA A 65 4.63 -4.07 -1.46
N LEU A 66 4.34 -3.17 -2.39
CA LEU A 66 5.08 -1.91 -2.55
C LEU A 66 4.96 -1.06 -1.27
N ASN A 67 3.74 -0.87 -0.77
CA ASN A 67 3.45 -0.11 0.44
C ASN A 67 4.21 -0.66 1.66
N VAL A 68 4.11 -1.96 1.91
CA VAL A 68 4.83 -2.62 3.02
C VAL A 68 6.34 -2.52 2.83
N SER A 69 6.85 -2.66 1.61
CA SER A 69 8.28 -2.55 1.32
C SER A 69 8.83 -1.15 1.59
N VAL A 70 8.08 -0.09 1.24
CA VAL A 70 8.46 1.30 1.54
C VAL A 70 8.52 1.51 3.06
N LYS A 71 7.50 1.08 3.80
CA LYS A 71 7.46 1.23 5.27
C LYS A 71 8.59 0.48 5.98
N LYS A 72 8.95 -0.71 5.48
CA LYS A 72 10.08 -1.51 5.99
C LYS A 72 11.43 -0.83 5.77
N ILE A 73 11.54 0.11 4.85
CA ILE A 73 12.74 0.91 4.61
C ILE A 73 12.69 2.18 5.46
N GLU A 74 11.60 2.95 5.36
CA GLU A 74 11.48 4.27 5.99
C GLU A 74 11.52 4.20 7.53
N VAL A 75 10.68 3.36 8.14
CA VAL A 75 10.52 3.34 9.60
C VAL A 75 11.83 2.96 10.30
N PRO A 76 12.50 1.83 9.97
CA PRO A 76 13.73 1.46 10.67
C PRO A 76 14.86 2.46 10.45
N LEU A 77 15.01 3.03 9.24
CA LEU A 77 16.06 4.01 8.95
C LEU A 77 15.84 5.33 9.69
N LEU A 78 14.60 5.80 9.79
CA LEU A 78 14.29 7.01 10.57
C LEU A 78 14.55 6.80 12.05
N LEU A 79 14.16 5.64 12.60
CA LEU A 79 14.41 5.30 14.00
C LEU A 79 15.92 5.13 14.28
N ALA A 80 16.65 4.47 13.36
CA ALA A 80 18.10 4.34 13.43
C ALA A 80 18.77 5.70 13.43
N LEU A 81 18.36 6.62 12.55
CA LEU A 81 18.86 8.00 12.55
C LEU A 81 18.65 8.67 13.91
N GLY A 82 17.46 8.53 14.49
CA GLY A 82 17.14 9.04 15.83
C GLY A 82 18.12 8.56 16.92
N VAL A 83 18.39 7.25 16.93
CA VAL A 83 19.26 6.61 17.92
C VAL A 83 20.74 6.94 17.69
N PHE A 84 21.24 6.83 16.46
CA PHE A 84 22.66 7.01 16.17
C PHE A 84 23.08 8.48 16.18
N ALA A 85 22.24 9.40 15.70
CA ALA A 85 22.59 10.81 15.66
C ALA A 85 22.49 11.49 17.04
N TRP A 86 21.50 11.12 17.86
CA TRP A 86 21.20 11.86 19.11
C TRP A 86 21.13 11.01 20.38
N LYS A 87 21.53 9.71 20.29
CA LYS A 87 21.57 8.76 21.42
C LYS A 87 20.28 8.70 22.24
N SER A 88 19.16 9.09 21.63
CA SER A 88 17.86 9.22 22.30
C SER A 88 16.87 8.28 21.64
N PHE A 89 16.16 7.50 22.46
CA PHE A 89 15.13 6.60 21.94
C PHE A 89 13.86 7.39 21.62
N VAL A 90 13.67 7.65 20.32
CA VAL A 90 12.63 8.55 19.79
C VAL A 90 11.27 7.86 19.68
N PHE A 91 11.13 6.59 20.05
CA PHE A 91 9.87 5.86 19.82
C PHE A 91 9.56 4.84 20.92
N THR A 92 8.49 5.01 21.69
CA THR A 92 8.14 4.05 22.75
C THR A 92 7.36 2.85 22.19
N PRO A 93 7.31 1.71 22.91
CA PRO A 93 6.48 0.56 22.52
C PRO A 93 5.00 0.93 22.33
N LEU A 94 4.48 1.85 23.15
CA LEU A 94 3.12 2.36 23.02
C LEU A 94 2.91 3.07 21.66
N LEU A 95 3.82 3.97 21.27
CA LEU A 95 3.72 4.66 19.98
C LEU A 95 3.88 3.70 18.79
N MET A 96 4.65 2.62 18.96
CA MET A 96 4.73 1.54 17.97
C MET A 96 3.41 0.79 17.85
N ALA A 97 2.77 0.44 18.96
CA ALA A 97 1.46 -0.19 18.93
C ALA A 97 0.41 0.69 18.24
N LEU A 98 0.40 2.00 18.55
CA LEU A 98 -0.50 2.96 17.90
C LEU A 98 -0.22 3.09 16.40
N LEU A 99 1.05 3.15 16.00
CA LEU A 99 1.45 3.22 14.58
C LEU A 99 1.03 1.96 13.80
N LEU A 100 1.19 0.79 14.40
CA LEU A 100 0.78 -0.48 13.78
C LEU A 100 -0.74 -0.52 13.59
N LEU A 101 -1.51 -0.16 14.62
CA LEU A 101 -2.97 -0.11 14.56
C LEU A 101 -3.46 0.85 13.46
N ALA A 102 -2.89 2.05 13.40
CA ALA A 102 -3.18 3.04 12.37
C ALA A 102 -2.95 2.50 10.95
N ASN A 103 -1.85 1.77 10.77
CA ASN A 103 -1.48 1.20 9.48
C ASN A 103 -2.34 0.02 9.05
N ASP A 104 -2.80 -0.81 9.98
CA ASP A 104 -3.56 -2.01 9.69
C ASP A 104 -4.95 -1.67 9.12
N VAL A 105 -5.63 -0.68 9.72
CA VAL A 105 -6.95 -0.20 9.27
C VAL A 105 -6.90 0.25 7.81
N VAL A 106 -5.89 1.03 7.43
CA VAL A 106 -5.76 1.50 6.05
C VAL A 106 -5.29 0.39 5.12
N SER A 107 -4.42 -0.52 5.58
CA SER A 107 -3.98 -1.66 4.78
C SER A 107 -5.14 -2.60 4.42
N MET A 108 -6.11 -2.79 5.33
CA MET A 108 -7.34 -3.51 5.04
C MET A 108 -8.18 -2.78 3.97
N ALA A 109 -8.28 -1.46 4.03
CA ALA A 109 -9.05 -0.67 3.06
C ALA A 109 -8.48 -0.74 1.62
N VAL A 110 -7.17 -1.00 1.46
CA VAL A 110 -6.54 -1.22 0.14
C VAL A 110 -7.10 -2.44 -0.60
N THR A 111 -7.62 -3.44 0.14
CA THR A 111 -8.20 -4.64 -0.49
C THR A 111 -9.47 -4.33 -1.28
N GLY A 112 -10.23 -3.32 -0.86
CA GLY A 112 -11.44 -2.83 -1.54
C GLY A 112 -11.18 -1.68 -2.51
N ASP A 113 -9.92 -1.43 -2.87
CA ASP A 113 -9.57 -0.30 -3.72
C ASP A 113 -9.93 -0.53 -5.20
N ALA A 114 -10.21 0.57 -5.90
CA ALA A 114 -10.53 0.59 -7.31
C ALA A 114 -9.24 0.48 -8.14
N VAL A 115 -9.05 -0.67 -8.78
CA VAL A 115 -7.83 -0.97 -9.56
C VAL A 115 -8.21 -1.49 -10.95
N ARG A 116 -7.43 -1.09 -11.96
CA ARG A 116 -7.63 -1.54 -13.34
C ARG A 116 -6.91 -2.88 -13.55
N PRO A 117 -7.56 -3.87 -14.18
CA PRO A 117 -6.89 -5.12 -14.52
C PRO A 117 -5.78 -4.86 -15.55
N SER A 118 -4.68 -5.59 -15.43
CA SER A 118 -3.61 -5.57 -16.42
C SER A 118 -4.08 -6.23 -17.72
N PRO A 119 -3.70 -5.73 -18.91
CA PRO A 119 -4.06 -6.35 -20.18
C PRO A 119 -3.32 -7.68 -20.41
N ARG A 120 -2.24 -7.93 -19.67
CA ARG A 120 -1.38 -9.11 -19.82
C ARG A 120 -1.15 -9.76 -18.45
N PRO A 121 -0.80 -11.06 -18.40
CA PRO A 121 -0.37 -11.69 -17.16
C PRO A 121 0.90 -11.00 -16.63
N ASP A 122 0.83 -10.48 -15.40
CA ASP A 122 1.97 -9.89 -14.72
C ASP A 122 2.74 -10.96 -13.93
N THR A 123 4.05 -10.81 -13.86
CA THR A 123 4.93 -11.69 -13.09
C THR A 123 5.48 -10.98 -11.88
N TRP A 124 5.47 -11.64 -10.71
CA TRP A 124 6.07 -11.09 -9.51
C TRP A 124 7.60 -10.99 -9.64
N SER A 125 8.16 -9.85 -9.24
CA SER A 125 9.61 -9.67 -9.18
C SER A 125 9.99 -8.91 -7.91
N ALA A 126 10.56 -9.63 -6.94
CA ALA A 126 11.01 -9.04 -5.69
C ALA A 126 12.02 -7.92 -5.92
N ARG A 127 12.94 -8.10 -6.87
CA ARG A 127 13.94 -7.07 -7.23
C ARG A 127 13.28 -5.77 -7.70
N LYS A 128 12.28 -5.85 -8.59
CA LYS A 128 11.58 -4.65 -9.09
C LYS A 128 10.80 -3.95 -7.97
N ILE A 129 10.14 -4.72 -7.11
CA ILE A 129 9.37 -4.18 -5.97
C ILE A 129 10.30 -3.46 -5.00
N VAL A 130 11.46 -4.04 -4.66
CA VAL A 130 12.43 -3.41 -3.76
C VAL A 130 13.01 -2.14 -4.36
N LEU A 131 13.43 -2.16 -5.64
CA LEU A 131 13.96 -0.95 -6.31
C LEU A 131 12.91 0.18 -6.37
N ALA A 132 11.66 -0.17 -6.68
CA ALA A 132 10.54 0.76 -6.66
C ALA A 132 10.28 1.32 -5.25
N ALA A 133 10.34 0.46 -4.22
CA ALA A 133 10.16 0.86 -2.84
C ALA A 133 11.27 1.80 -2.36
N VAL A 134 12.54 1.54 -2.69
CA VAL A 134 13.66 2.44 -2.37
C VAL A 134 13.45 3.81 -3.04
N ALA A 135 13.01 3.84 -4.30
CA ALA A 135 12.79 5.08 -5.02
C ALA A 135 11.68 5.96 -4.43
N VAL A 136 10.65 5.35 -3.85
CA VAL A 136 9.57 6.07 -3.13
C VAL A 136 10.00 6.42 -1.70
N ALA A 137 10.65 5.49 -1.01
CA ALA A 137 11.08 5.65 0.38
C ALA A 137 12.14 6.75 0.53
N ALA A 138 13.06 6.91 -0.43
CA ALA A 138 14.15 7.89 -0.32
C ALA A 138 13.65 9.35 -0.13
N PRO A 139 12.77 9.91 -0.98
CA PRO A 139 12.23 11.25 -0.75
C PRO A 139 11.33 11.36 0.48
N MET A 140 10.58 10.31 0.83
CA MET A 140 9.77 10.29 2.05
C MET A 140 10.64 10.31 3.31
N LEU A 141 11.65 9.44 3.37
CA LEU A 141 12.63 9.38 4.44
C LEU A 141 13.41 10.69 4.54
N ALA A 142 13.77 11.33 3.43
CA ALA A 142 14.45 12.63 3.45
C ALA A 142 13.58 13.71 4.08
N ALA A 143 12.28 13.76 3.75
CA ALA A 143 11.33 14.68 4.38
C ALA A 143 11.16 14.40 5.89
N SER A 144 10.94 13.12 6.26
CA SER A 144 10.80 12.70 7.66
C SER A 144 12.07 12.96 8.49
N ALA A 145 13.25 12.73 7.90
CA ALA A 145 14.54 13.00 8.53
C ALA A 145 14.78 14.51 8.68
N ALA A 146 14.43 15.32 7.67
CA ALA A 146 14.57 16.78 7.75
C ALA A 146 13.72 17.36 8.89
N VAL A 147 12.48 16.89 9.04
CA VAL A 147 11.62 17.23 10.18
C VAL A 147 12.28 16.90 11.51
N LEU A 148 12.82 15.68 11.64
CA LEU A 148 13.48 15.23 12.87
C LEU A 148 14.73 16.07 13.19
N VAL A 149 15.57 16.36 12.19
CA VAL A 149 16.76 17.20 12.33
C VAL A 149 16.38 18.63 12.73
N LEU A 150 15.32 19.20 12.15
CA LEU A 150 14.85 20.55 12.49
C LEU A 150 14.27 20.60 13.91
N ALA A 151 13.48 19.60 14.30
CA ALA A 151 12.86 19.52 15.62
C ALA A 151 13.88 19.33 16.75
N HIS A 152 14.93 18.53 16.50
CA HIS A 152 16.02 18.33 17.47
C HIS A 152 17.08 19.43 17.40
N GLY A 153 17.24 20.07 16.24
CA GLY A 153 18.32 21.01 15.96
C GLY A 153 18.32 22.27 16.84
N PRO A 154 19.34 23.12 16.68
CA PRO A 154 19.62 24.26 17.57
C PRO A 154 18.55 25.36 17.54
N TRP A 155 17.55 25.23 16.70
CA TRP A 155 16.48 26.21 16.53
C TRP A 155 15.28 25.92 17.42
N LEU A 156 14.88 24.64 17.55
CA LEU A 156 13.69 24.25 18.29
C LEU A 156 13.98 23.64 19.66
N HIS A 157 15.12 22.95 19.83
CA HIS A 157 15.51 22.25 21.06
C HIS A 157 14.35 21.50 21.72
N ALA A 158 13.55 20.80 20.91
CA ALA A 158 12.33 20.20 21.41
C ALA A 158 12.64 19.11 22.45
N PRO A 159 11.90 19.06 23.57
CA PRO A 159 12.10 18.01 24.57
C PRO A 159 11.82 16.63 23.94
N VAL A 160 12.47 15.59 24.45
CA VAL A 160 12.39 14.21 23.91
C VAL A 160 10.93 13.73 23.78
N GLY A 161 10.06 14.12 24.71
CA GLY A 161 8.62 13.81 24.64
C GLY A 161 7.93 14.40 23.40
N THR A 162 8.30 15.61 22.99
CA THR A 162 7.78 16.27 21.78
C THR A 162 8.35 15.64 20.52
N LEU A 163 9.64 15.26 20.52
CA LEU A 163 10.26 14.55 19.39
C LEU A 163 9.57 13.21 19.10
N ARG A 164 9.18 12.48 20.16
CA ARG A 164 8.39 11.23 20.05
C ARG A 164 7.06 11.47 19.34
N THR A 165 6.32 12.51 19.74
CA THR A 165 5.05 12.88 19.07
C THR A 165 5.27 13.30 17.63
N VAL A 166 6.31 14.10 17.36
CA VAL A 166 6.65 14.56 16.00
C VAL A 166 6.96 13.38 15.08
N VAL A 167 7.79 12.42 15.51
CA VAL A 167 8.10 11.22 14.73
C VAL A 167 6.86 10.36 14.52
N PHE A 168 6.04 10.16 15.57
CA PHE A 168 4.79 9.41 15.47
C PHE A 168 3.86 9.99 14.40
N VAL A 169 3.53 11.28 14.50
CA VAL A 169 2.65 11.94 13.53
C VAL A 169 3.25 11.90 12.12
N THR A 170 4.55 12.18 11.99
CA THR A 170 5.23 12.17 10.69
C THR A 170 5.14 10.80 10.03
N LEU A 171 5.36 9.71 10.79
CA LEU A 171 5.27 8.34 10.29
C LEU A 171 3.84 7.92 9.94
N VAL A 172 2.83 8.36 10.70
CA VAL A 172 1.43 8.13 10.35
C VAL A 172 1.12 8.84 9.02
N LEU A 173 1.43 10.13 8.92
CA LEU A 173 1.16 10.90 7.70
C LEU A 173 1.92 10.37 6.49
N SER A 174 3.21 10.03 6.63
CA SER A 174 4.02 9.49 5.51
C SER A 174 3.56 8.11 5.07
N SER A 175 3.15 7.27 6.03
CA SER A 175 2.52 5.98 5.77
C SER A 175 1.24 6.13 4.97
N GLN A 176 0.37 7.09 5.32
CA GLN A 176 -0.84 7.35 4.57
C GLN A 176 -0.54 7.86 3.17
N ALA A 177 0.35 8.85 3.03
CA ALA A 177 0.75 9.38 1.73
C ALA A 177 1.30 8.28 0.81
N THR A 178 2.13 7.37 1.35
CA THR A 178 2.73 6.26 0.61
C THR A 178 1.68 5.36 -0.02
N VAL A 179 0.59 5.04 0.68
CA VAL A 179 -0.51 4.24 0.14
C VAL A 179 -1.03 4.87 -1.15
N TYR A 180 -1.29 6.17 -1.17
CA TYR A 180 -1.80 6.85 -2.37
C TYR A 180 -0.78 6.90 -3.51
N ILE A 181 0.50 7.09 -3.19
CA ILE A 181 1.58 7.18 -4.19
C ILE A 181 1.74 5.86 -4.94
N VAL A 182 1.78 4.74 -4.21
CA VAL A 182 2.10 3.40 -4.76
C VAL A 182 0.92 2.69 -5.41
N ARG A 183 -0.31 3.19 -5.25
CA ARG A 183 -1.52 2.63 -5.87
C ARG A 183 -1.44 2.53 -7.39
N THR A 184 -0.73 3.45 -8.04
CA THR A 184 -0.69 3.51 -9.50
C THR A 184 0.67 3.98 -10.04
N ALA A 185 1.01 3.58 -11.27
CA ALA A 185 2.20 4.07 -11.96
C ALA A 185 2.06 5.50 -12.51
N ARG A 186 0.84 6.03 -12.56
CA ARG A 186 0.56 7.42 -12.97
C ARG A 186 0.66 8.34 -11.75
N PRO A 187 0.70 9.67 -11.94
CA PRO A 187 0.60 10.58 -10.80
C PRO A 187 -0.61 10.25 -9.93
N ALA A 188 -0.43 10.24 -8.61
CA ALA A 188 -1.42 9.71 -7.66
C ALA A 188 -2.81 10.36 -7.79
N TRP A 189 -2.87 11.63 -8.17
CA TRP A 189 -4.12 12.38 -8.35
C TRP A 189 -4.92 12.03 -9.61
N LYS A 190 -4.37 11.24 -10.54
CA LYS A 190 -5.09 10.87 -11.77
C LYS A 190 -6.06 9.70 -11.58
N ASP A 191 -5.91 8.94 -10.51
CA ASP A 191 -6.68 7.74 -10.25
C ASP A 191 -7.46 7.89 -8.95
N THR A 192 -8.79 7.80 -9.05
CA THR A 192 -9.69 8.01 -7.91
C THR A 192 -9.58 6.88 -6.90
N PRO A 193 -9.27 7.15 -5.62
CA PRO A 193 -9.34 6.17 -4.54
C PRO A 193 -10.76 5.70 -4.27
N SER A 194 -10.89 4.48 -3.73
CA SER A 194 -12.18 4.02 -3.22
C SER A 194 -12.62 4.89 -2.02
N PRO A 195 -13.94 5.08 -1.83
CA PRO A 195 -14.46 5.85 -0.70
C PRO A 195 -14.08 5.21 0.65
N TRP A 196 -13.94 3.88 0.71
CA TRP A 196 -13.47 3.17 1.89
C TRP A 196 -12.04 3.53 2.27
N LEU A 197 -11.14 3.62 1.28
CA LEU A 197 -9.76 4.02 1.51
C LEU A 197 -9.65 5.46 2.00
N LEU A 198 -10.42 6.38 1.39
CA LEU A 198 -10.50 7.77 1.81
C LEU A 198 -11.03 7.90 3.24
N GLY A 199 -12.13 7.20 3.56
CA GLY A 199 -12.72 7.21 4.90
C GLY A 199 -11.77 6.66 5.96
N ALA A 200 -11.14 5.52 5.70
CA ALA A 200 -10.16 4.92 6.61
C ALA A 200 -8.97 5.86 6.87
N THR A 201 -8.45 6.48 5.82
CA THR A 201 -7.35 7.45 5.94
C THR A 201 -7.77 8.69 6.73
N ALA A 202 -8.95 9.24 6.44
CA ALA A 202 -9.45 10.45 7.10
C ALA A 202 -9.65 10.22 8.60
N VAL A 203 -10.24 9.07 8.98
CA VAL A 203 -10.42 8.67 10.37
C VAL A 203 -9.06 8.52 11.07
N ASP A 204 -8.11 7.83 10.43
CA ASP A 204 -6.80 7.59 11.03
C ASP A 204 -5.99 8.88 11.23
N VAL A 205 -5.94 9.74 10.21
CA VAL A 205 -5.27 11.05 10.29
C VAL A 205 -5.94 11.94 11.35
N ALA A 206 -7.28 11.95 11.41
CA ALA A 206 -8.01 12.71 12.42
C ALA A 206 -7.73 12.19 13.83
N LEU A 207 -7.68 10.87 14.03
CA LEU A 207 -7.35 10.26 15.31
C LEU A 207 -5.92 10.58 15.74
N ALA A 208 -4.94 10.41 14.85
CA ALA A 208 -3.55 10.75 15.13
C ALA A 208 -3.37 12.24 15.46
N ALA A 209 -4.03 13.13 14.71
CA ALA A 209 -4.02 14.55 15.00
C ALA A 209 -4.69 14.88 16.35
N ALA A 210 -5.83 14.25 16.67
CA ALA A 210 -6.52 14.45 17.95
C ALA A 210 -5.65 14.01 19.13
N LEU A 211 -5.01 12.84 19.07
CA LEU A 211 -4.08 12.37 20.10
C LEU A 211 -2.90 13.34 20.28
N ALA A 212 -2.34 13.83 19.18
CA ALA A 212 -1.21 14.75 19.20
C ALA A 212 -1.57 16.16 19.71
N LEU A 213 -2.79 16.64 19.45
CA LEU A 213 -3.27 17.95 19.93
C LEU A 213 -3.68 17.91 21.40
N THR A 214 -4.41 16.87 21.80
CA THR A 214 -4.94 16.74 23.17
C THR A 214 -3.86 16.30 24.16
N GLY A 215 -2.79 15.67 23.68
CA GLY A 215 -1.78 15.05 24.53
C GLY A 215 -2.29 13.74 25.17
N ALA A 216 -3.34 13.14 24.63
CA ALA A 216 -3.77 11.81 25.03
C ALA A 216 -2.71 10.79 24.57
N LEU A 217 -2.12 10.05 25.52
CA LEU A 217 -1.08 9.02 25.31
C LEU A 217 0.29 9.52 24.81
N MET A 218 0.42 10.81 24.47
CA MET A 218 1.67 11.41 23.97
C MET A 218 1.80 12.87 24.41
N ARG A 219 2.98 13.49 24.24
CA ARG A 219 3.14 14.90 24.62
C ARG A 219 2.42 15.80 23.60
N PRO A 220 1.61 16.79 24.03
CA PRO A 220 0.87 17.62 23.10
C PRO A 220 1.80 18.47 22.24
N VAL A 221 1.38 18.70 20.99
CA VAL A 221 2.04 19.60 20.02
C VAL A 221 1.09 20.70 19.58
N ALA A 222 1.64 21.88 19.29
CA ALA A 222 0.84 22.98 18.80
C ALA A 222 0.24 22.66 17.42
N PRO A 223 -0.97 23.15 17.09
CA PRO A 223 -1.57 22.93 15.75
C PRO A 223 -0.67 23.40 14.60
N GLY A 224 0.09 24.49 14.80
CA GLY A 224 1.06 24.97 13.82
C GLY A 224 2.17 23.97 13.51
N VAL A 225 2.60 23.18 14.49
CA VAL A 225 3.57 22.10 14.28
C VAL A 225 2.96 21.02 13.40
N LEU A 226 1.71 20.59 13.67
CA LEU A 226 1.03 19.60 12.82
C LEU A 226 0.91 20.06 11.37
N ALA A 227 0.59 21.33 11.13
CA ALA A 227 0.53 21.90 9.79
C ALA A 227 1.90 21.84 9.08
N VAL A 228 2.99 22.14 9.80
CA VAL A 228 4.36 22.00 9.27
C VAL A 228 4.69 20.54 8.95
N LEU A 229 4.33 19.59 9.83
CA LEU A 229 4.53 18.16 9.59
C LEU A 229 3.78 17.68 8.35
N ALA A 230 2.51 18.06 8.22
CA ALA A 230 1.69 17.74 7.06
C ALA A 230 2.27 18.36 5.77
N GLY A 231 2.73 19.61 5.83
CA GLY A 231 3.40 20.27 4.71
C GLY A 231 4.69 19.56 4.30
N ALA A 232 5.54 19.18 5.25
CA ALA A 232 6.79 18.48 4.98
C ALA A 232 6.55 17.11 4.34
N VAL A 233 5.60 16.33 4.88
CA VAL A 233 5.20 15.04 4.31
C VAL A 233 4.59 15.23 2.92
N LEU A 234 3.74 16.24 2.71
CA LEU A 234 3.18 16.53 1.39
C LEU A 234 4.27 16.85 0.36
N LEU A 235 5.27 17.66 0.72
CA LEU A 235 6.39 17.97 -0.16
C LEU A 235 7.21 16.71 -0.50
N GLY A 236 7.51 15.88 0.50
CA GLY A 236 8.13 14.58 0.27
C GLY A 236 7.28 13.68 -0.63
N ALA A 237 5.96 13.69 -0.46
CA ALA A 237 5.02 12.86 -1.20
C ALA A 237 4.96 13.28 -2.68
N LEU A 238 4.96 14.59 -2.95
CA LEU A 238 5.04 15.12 -4.31
C LEU A 238 6.37 14.76 -4.99
N ALA A 239 7.49 14.85 -4.26
CA ALA A 239 8.80 14.41 -4.76
C ALA A 239 8.82 12.90 -5.03
N ALA A 240 8.26 12.10 -4.12
CA ALA A 240 8.12 10.66 -4.27
C ALA A 240 7.27 10.27 -5.47
N ASP A 241 6.13 10.95 -5.68
CA ASP A 241 5.25 10.72 -6.84
C ASP A 241 5.97 11.02 -8.16
N ALA A 242 6.73 12.12 -8.22
CA ALA A 242 7.52 12.48 -9.40
C ALA A 242 8.61 11.45 -9.74
N VAL A 243 9.35 10.98 -8.73
CA VAL A 243 10.37 9.93 -8.89
C VAL A 243 9.72 8.62 -9.31
N LYS A 244 8.64 8.23 -8.63
CA LYS A 244 7.89 7.00 -8.88
C LYS A 244 7.39 6.92 -10.32
N VAL A 245 6.79 7.97 -10.87
CA VAL A 245 6.26 7.97 -12.25
C VAL A 245 7.34 7.59 -13.27
N ARG A 246 8.60 8.01 -13.05
CA ARG A 246 9.73 7.61 -13.88
C ARG A 246 10.13 6.16 -13.61
N VAL A 247 10.31 5.78 -12.35
CA VAL A 247 10.81 4.45 -11.97
C VAL A 247 9.83 3.34 -12.32
N PHE A 248 8.54 3.49 -12.03
CA PHE A 248 7.52 2.47 -12.30
C PHE A 248 7.38 2.22 -13.80
N ARG A 249 7.51 3.27 -14.61
CA ARG A 249 7.54 3.16 -16.08
C ARG A 249 8.74 2.34 -16.57
N HIS A 250 9.93 2.59 -16.02
CA HIS A 250 11.15 1.84 -16.40
C HIS A 250 11.10 0.37 -15.94
N LEU A 251 10.51 0.11 -14.76
CA LEU A 251 10.40 -1.25 -14.21
C LEU A 251 9.21 -2.05 -14.79
N GLY A 252 8.29 -1.38 -15.48
CA GLY A 252 7.06 -1.99 -16.00
C GLY A 252 6.10 -2.43 -14.90
N LEU A 253 5.98 -1.65 -13.83
CA LEU A 253 5.04 -1.89 -12.74
C LEU A 253 3.70 -1.18 -13.03
N HIS A 254 2.59 -1.79 -12.64
CA HIS A 254 1.22 -1.31 -12.90
C HIS A 254 0.95 -0.95 -14.36
N THR A 255 1.23 -1.90 -15.26
CA THR A 255 0.93 -1.76 -16.69
C THR A 255 -0.58 -1.72 -16.91
N ALA A 256 -1.18 -0.52 -16.92
CA ALA A 256 -2.59 -0.37 -17.21
C ALA A 256 -2.87 -0.57 -18.70
N ALA A 257 -4.01 -1.19 -19.02
CA ALA A 257 -4.51 -1.22 -20.39
C ALA A 257 -4.72 0.23 -20.88
N ARG A 258 -4.33 0.53 -22.12
CA ARG A 258 -4.74 1.79 -22.75
C ARG A 258 -6.28 1.80 -22.77
N PRO A 259 -6.94 2.94 -22.49
CA PRO A 259 -8.37 3.02 -22.67
C PRO A 259 -8.67 2.63 -24.13
N GLN A 260 -9.51 1.61 -24.31
CA GLN A 260 -10.09 1.34 -25.61
C GLN A 260 -10.97 2.55 -25.93
N SER A 261 -10.55 3.36 -26.90
CA SER A 261 -11.44 4.32 -27.52
C SER A 261 -12.55 3.50 -28.18
N VAL A 262 -13.72 3.51 -27.55
CA VAL A 262 -14.98 3.13 -28.20
C VAL A 262 -15.35 4.25 -29.16
#